data_AF-A0A243WBR4-F1
#
_entry.id   AF-A0A243WBR4-F1
#
_cell.length_a   1.000
_cell.length_b   1.000
_cell.length_c   1.000
_cell.angle_alpha   90.00
_cell.angle_beta   90.00
_cell.angle_gamma   90.00
#
_symmetry.space_group_name_H-M   'P 1'
#
loop_
_entity.id
_entity.type
_entity.pdbx_description
1 polymer ?
#
loop_
_entity_poly.entity_id
_entity_poly.type
_entity_poly.pdbx_seq_one_letter_code
_entity_poly.pdbx_strand_id
1 'polypeptide(L)'
;MRQQQRQRQMDQMPAETNRFAVGLKNGQVLRAYDVEVKQPVFGRSFLLVDGLQRYDLSDVRYYDDETGHYVRTTLPKSRRETTLRRDRPGRISLYSITSTQYAGNGFGYPYGGYGGFGRYGYGGFGPAYRTVKTEYFSKDNGPVENLTIRNLAIATSDNAGSSALLAKARSFQRISTLSYVAAGGVILAGLFTTLNPSSAGPTISPLVYAGLPLLIVPLVVQSKQQNSIRQAIALYNRGL
;
A
#
# COMPACT_ATOMS: atom_id res chain seq x y z
N MET A 1 -52.24 26.28 0.05
CA MET A 1 -52.10 24.96 0.72
C MET A 1 -50.82 24.17 0.36
N ARG A 2 -49.99 24.55 -0.63
CA ARG A 2 -48.75 23.83 -0.98
C ARG A 2 -47.51 24.14 -0.12
N GLN A 3 -47.55 25.18 0.72
CA GLN A 3 -46.41 25.57 1.56
C GLN A 3 -46.34 24.82 2.90
N GLN A 4 -47.48 24.39 3.46
CA GLN A 4 -47.50 23.62 4.71
C GLN A 4 -47.06 22.15 4.54
N GLN A 5 -47.13 21.59 3.33
CA GLN A 5 -46.61 20.24 3.07
C GLN A 5 -45.08 20.19 2.95
N ARG A 6 -44.39 21.30 2.61
CA ARG A 6 -42.92 21.34 2.59
C ARG A 6 -42.31 21.42 3.98
N GLN A 7 -42.96 22.09 4.93
CA GLN A 7 -42.46 22.17 6.30
C GLN A 7 -42.57 20.83 7.04
N ARG A 8 -43.61 20.02 6.75
CA ARG A 8 -43.76 18.68 7.37
C ARG A 8 -42.78 17.62 6.87
N GLN A 9 -42.05 17.86 5.78
CA GLN A 9 -40.98 16.95 5.32
C GLN A 9 -39.64 17.18 6.02
N MET A 10 -39.48 18.26 6.78
CA MET A 10 -38.27 18.50 7.58
C MET A 10 -38.35 17.93 9.01
N ASP A 11 -39.55 17.59 9.48
CA ASP A 11 -39.80 17.04 10.84
C ASP A 11 -39.75 15.50 10.92
N GLN A 12 -39.31 14.83 9.85
CA GLN A 12 -39.03 13.38 9.85
C GLN A 12 -37.58 13.10 9.45
N MET A 13 -36.64 13.78 10.10
CA MET A 13 -35.28 13.26 10.18
C MET A 13 -35.24 12.27 11.34
N PRO A 14 -35.02 10.96 11.11
CA PRO A 14 -34.88 10.02 12.20
C PRO A 14 -33.74 10.48 13.13
N ALA A 15 -34.04 10.54 14.42
CA ALA A 15 -33.04 10.78 15.45
C ALA A 15 -32.02 9.64 15.44
N GLU A 16 -30.73 9.98 15.31
CA GLU A 16 -29.55 9.09 15.27
C GLU A 16 -29.41 8.29 13.95
N THR A 17 -28.37 8.43 13.11
CA THR A 17 -26.94 8.63 13.37
C THR A 17 -26.27 9.28 12.16
N ASN A 18 -25.60 10.43 12.33
CA ASN A 18 -24.62 10.89 11.34
C ASN A 18 -23.51 9.83 11.19
N ARG A 19 -23.45 9.17 10.04
CA ARG A 19 -22.61 7.99 9.81
C ARG A 19 -21.14 8.35 9.58
N PHE A 20 -20.90 9.51 8.98
CA PHE A 20 -19.56 9.95 8.60
C PHE A 20 -19.13 11.17 9.40
N ALA A 21 -17.81 11.27 9.62
CA ALA A 21 -17.21 12.41 10.30
C ALA A 21 -16.18 13.07 9.39
N VAL A 22 -16.17 14.41 9.39
CA VAL A 22 -15.15 15.21 8.70
C VAL A 22 -14.47 16.07 9.74
N GLY A 23 -13.19 15.81 9.99
CA GLY A 23 -12.36 16.63 10.87
C GLY A 23 -11.63 17.68 10.07
N LEU A 24 -11.86 18.95 10.38
CA LEU A 24 -11.15 20.08 9.81
C LEU A 24 -9.87 20.38 10.62
N LYS A 25 -8.89 21.04 9.98
CA LYS A 25 -7.61 21.40 10.62
C LYS A 25 -7.75 22.45 11.72
N ASN A 26 -8.81 23.25 11.69
CA ASN A 26 -9.16 24.20 12.75
C ASN A 26 -9.71 23.51 14.02
N GLY A 27 -9.83 22.17 14.03
CA GLY A 27 -10.35 21.39 15.15
C GLY A 27 -11.85 21.13 15.11
N GLN A 28 -12.59 21.73 14.17
CA GLN A 28 -14.01 21.47 14.01
C GLN A 28 -14.24 20.06 13.45
N VAL A 29 -15.18 19.33 14.04
CA VAL A 29 -15.62 18.02 13.55
C VAL A 29 -17.06 18.14 13.07
N LEU A 30 -17.25 17.95 11.78
CA LEU A 30 -18.55 17.89 11.13
C LEU A 30 -19.04 16.45 11.11
N ARG A 31 -20.34 16.29 11.20
CA ARG A 31 -21.02 15.01 11.18
C ARG A 31 -22.00 15.05 10.02
N ALA A 32 -21.95 14.02 9.17
CA ALA A 32 -22.60 14.01 7.87
C ALA A 32 -23.22 12.65 7.57
N TYR A 33 -24.18 12.66 6.66
CA TYR A 33 -24.80 11.46 6.07
C TYR A 33 -24.07 11.02 4.82
N ASP A 34 -23.54 11.97 4.05
CA ASP A 34 -22.81 11.71 2.82
C ASP A 34 -21.54 12.58 2.72
N VAL A 35 -20.47 11.96 2.23
CA VAL A 35 -19.16 12.60 2.06
C VAL A 35 -18.57 12.15 0.74
N GLU A 36 -18.43 13.08 -0.19
CA GLU A 36 -17.88 12.81 -1.52
C GLU A 36 -16.63 13.64 -1.79
N VAL A 37 -15.60 13.01 -2.33
CA VAL A 37 -14.42 13.71 -2.85
C VAL A 37 -14.64 14.05 -4.32
N LYS A 38 -14.57 15.34 -4.66
CA LYS A 38 -14.64 15.82 -6.04
C LYS A 38 -13.27 16.32 -6.49
N GLN A 39 -12.82 15.82 -7.64
CA GLN A 39 -11.59 16.23 -8.30
C GLN A 39 -11.95 16.82 -9.67
N PRO A 40 -12.29 18.11 -9.74
CA PRO A 40 -12.61 18.74 -11.01
C PRO A 40 -11.37 18.75 -11.91
N VAL A 41 -11.58 18.67 -13.24
CA VAL A 41 -10.49 18.73 -14.24
C VAL A 41 -9.69 20.03 -14.11
N PHE A 42 -10.37 21.10 -13.71
CA PHE A 42 -9.77 22.40 -13.42
C PHE A 42 -10.10 22.83 -11.99
N GLY A 43 -9.09 23.36 -11.29
CA GLY A 43 -9.22 23.85 -9.92
C GLY A 43 -8.73 22.87 -8.86
N ARG A 44 -9.03 23.19 -7.59
CA ARG A 44 -8.61 22.40 -6.44
C ARG A 44 -9.65 21.32 -6.12
N SER A 45 -9.17 20.16 -5.71
CA SER A 45 -10.00 19.09 -5.19
C SER A 45 -10.69 19.55 -3.90
N PHE A 46 -11.95 19.17 -3.72
CA PHE A 46 -12.73 19.56 -2.55
C PHE A 46 -13.57 18.38 -2.06
N LEU A 47 -14.03 18.50 -0.83
CA LEU A 47 -14.91 17.56 -0.18
C LEU A 47 -16.32 18.16 -0.13
N LEU A 48 -17.30 17.40 -0.60
CA LEU A 48 -18.72 17.76 -0.58
C LEU A 48 -19.39 16.99 0.55
N VAL A 49 -19.96 17.73 1.50
CA VAL A 49 -20.63 17.19 2.69
C VAL A 49 -22.13 17.38 2.53
N ASP A 50 -22.88 16.28 2.65
CA ASP A 50 -24.34 16.23 2.50
C ASP A 50 -24.86 16.88 1.20
N GLY A 51 -24.06 16.85 0.13
CA GLY A 51 -24.38 17.45 -1.17
C GLY A 51 -24.40 18.99 -1.21
N LEU A 52 -24.18 19.68 -0.08
CA LEU A 52 -24.40 21.12 0.05
C LEU A 52 -23.14 21.88 0.46
N GLN A 53 -22.43 21.39 1.49
CA GLN A 53 -21.31 22.12 2.05
C GLN A 53 -20.00 21.70 1.37
N ARG A 54 -19.24 22.69 0.92
CA ARG A 54 -17.96 22.48 0.25
C ARG A 54 -16.80 22.88 1.14
N TYR A 55 -15.85 21.97 1.30
CA TYR A 55 -14.59 22.23 2.01
C TYR A 55 -13.40 21.96 1.10
N ASP A 56 -12.44 22.88 1.03
CA ASP A 56 -11.18 22.61 0.33
C ASP A 56 -10.50 21.45 1.05
N LEU A 57 -9.99 20.50 0.27
CA LEU A 57 -9.28 19.37 0.82
C LEU A 57 -8.04 19.82 1.63
N SER A 58 -7.46 20.99 1.33
CA SER A 58 -6.39 21.57 2.16
C SER A 58 -6.79 21.86 3.60
N ASP A 59 -8.08 22.02 3.89
CA ASP A 59 -8.58 22.40 5.21
C ASP A 59 -9.08 21.18 6.00
N VAL A 60 -9.15 20.03 5.33
CA VAL A 60 -9.57 18.74 5.92
C VAL A 60 -8.36 18.03 6.50
N ARG A 61 -8.48 17.57 7.76
CA ARG A 61 -7.50 16.73 8.45
C ARG A 61 -7.80 15.24 8.26
N TYR A 62 -9.06 14.86 8.38
CA TYR A 62 -9.54 13.50 8.11
C TYR A 62 -11.00 13.53 7.66
N TYR A 63 -11.44 12.49 6.98
CA TYR A 63 -12.84 12.29 6.66
C TYR A 63 -13.17 10.80 6.58
N ASP A 64 -14.42 10.46 6.88
CA ASP A 64 -15.01 9.17 6.61
C ASP A 64 -15.91 9.27 5.39
N ASP A 65 -15.92 8.22 4.56
CA ASP A 65 -16.90 8.03 3.50
C ASP A 65 -17.36 6.56 3.48
N GLU A 66 -18.19 6.18 2.51
CA GLU A 66 -18.71 4.81 2.36
C GLU A 66 -17.59 3.75 2.20
N THR A 67 -16.45 4.14 1.67
CA THR A 67 -15.32 3.26 1.36
C THR A 67 -14.30 3.15 2.50
N GLY A 68 -14.27 4.12 3.42
CA GLY A 68 -13.49 4.02 4.66
C GLY A 68 -13.07 5.36 5.27
N HIS A 69 -12.06 5.29 6.13
CA HIS A 69 -11.50 6.45 6.82
C HIS A 69 -10.24 6.95 6.12
N TYR A 70 -10.15 8.25 5.90
CA TYR A 70 -9.05 8.89 5.20
C TYR A 70 -8.41 9.98 6.04
N VAL A 71 -7.08 10.06 6.01
CA VAL A 71 -6.31 11.07 6.72
C VAL A 71 -5.46 11.85 5.72
N ARG A 72 -5.42 13.17 5.88
CA ARG A 72 -4.55 14.03 5.10
C ARG A 72 -3.34 14.42 5.91
N THR A 73 -2.17 14.10 5.38
CA THR A 73 -0.90 14.34 6.08
C THR A 73 0.25 14.46 5.10
N THR A 74 1.38 14.95 5.56
CA THR A 74 2.62 14.99 4.79
C THR A 74 3.34 13.64 4.93
N LEU A 75 3.74 13.09 3.79
CA LEU A 75 4.50 11.85 3.77
C LEU A 75 5.97 12.09 4.17
N PRO A 76 6.69 11.06 4.67
CA PRO A 76 8.13 11.16 4.90
C PRO A 76 8.85 11.69 3.67
N LYS A 77 9.67 12.74 3.86
CA LYS A 77 10.44 13.42 2.79
C LYS A 77 9.58 14.14 1.73
N SER A 78 8.28 14.29 1.93
CA SER A 78 7.41 15.10 1.08
C SER A 78 7.03 16.40 1.78
N ARG A 79 6.95 17.49 1.00
CA ARG A 79 6.36 18.77 1.44
C ARG A 79 4.88 18.88 1.09
N ARG A 80 4.37 17.96 0.25
CA ARG A 80 2.98 17.95 -0.21
C ARG A 80 2.17 17.03 0.68
N GLU A 81 0.99 17.52 1.07
CA GLU A 81 -0.01 16.68 1.72
C GLU A 81 -0.58 15.66 0.75
N THR A 82 -0.95 14.53 1.31
CA THR A 82 -1.50 13.41 0.57
C THR A 82 -2.61 12.79 1.40
N THR A 83 -3.64 12.31 0.72
CA THR A 83 -4.74 11.57 1.33
C THR A 83 -4.34 10.10 1.44
N LEU A 84 -4.38 9.56 2.65
CA LEU A 84 -4.10 8.16 2.95
C LEU A 84 -5.37 7.47 3.44
N ARG A 85 -5.67 6.30 2.89
CA ARG A 85 -6.73 5.44 3.41
C ARG A 85 -6.23 4.70 4.64
N ARG A 86 -6.98 4.66 5.72
CA ARG A 86 -6.68 3.84 6.89
C ARG A 86 -7.15 2.41 6.65
N ASP A 87 -6.21 1.50 6.55
CA ASP A 87 -6.48 0.07 6.32
C ASP A 87 -6.79 -0.66 7.63
N ARG A 88 -6.13 -0.27 8.74
CA ARG A 88 -6.33 -0.89 10.06
C ARG A 88 -6.05 0.11 11.19
N PRO A 89 -6.99 0.32 12.13
CA PRO A 89 -6.75 1.14 13.32
C PRO A 89 -5.99 0.36 14.41
N GLY A 90 -5.33 1.10 15.30
CA GLY A 90 -4.63 0.57 16.48
C GLY A 90 -3.52 1.51 16.95
N ARG A 91 -2.78 1.10 17.98
CA ARG A 91 -1.56 1.80 18.40
C ARG A 91 -0.58 1.94 17.24
N ILE A 92 -0.41 0.87 16.46
CA ILE A 92 0.12 0.92 15.10
C ILE A 92 -1.08 0.94 14.14
N SER A 93 -1.40 2.13 13.64
CA SER A 93 -2.40 2.31 12.59
C SER A 93 -1.75 2.17 11.22
N LEU A 94 -2.37 1.40 10.34
CA LEU A 94 -1.89 1.15 8.97
C LEU A 94 -2.64 2.00 7.97
N TYR A 95 -1.90 2.54 7.02
CA TYR A 95 -2.40 3.42 5.98
C TYR A 95 -1.90 2.98 4.61
N SER A 96 -2.65 3.30 3.57
CA SER A 96 -2.24 3.05 2.20
C SER A 96 -2.62 4.16 1.25
N ILE A 97 -1.84 4.26 0.17
CA ILE A 97 -2.19 5.03 -1.02
C ILE A 97 -1.99 4.18 -2.26
N THR A 98 -2.95 4.27 -3.17
CA THR A 98 -2.87 3.67 -4.49
C THR A 98 -2.52 4.76 -5.50
N SER A 99 -1.41 4.60 -6.21
CA SER A 99 -0.98 5.52 -7.28
C SER A 99 -0.89 4.76 -8.59
N THR A 100 -1.49 5.30 -9.64
CA THR A 100 -1.32 4.83 -11.02
C THR A 100 -0.09 5.50 -11.62
N GLN A 101 0.93 4.70 -11.90
CA GLN A 101 2.16 5.15 -12.55
C GLN A 101 2.11 4.79 -14.03
N TYR A 102 2.50 5.74 -14.89
CA TYR A 102 2.71 5.47 -16.30
C TYR A 102 4.05 4.72 -16.44
N ALA A 103 4.02 3.43 -16.77
CA ALA A 103 5.23 2.76 -17.21
C ALA A 103 5.46 3.20 -18.66
N GLY A 104 6.18 4.32 -18.81
CA GLY A 104 6.64 4.75 -20.12
C GLY A 104 7.46 3.64 -20.76
N ASN A 105 7.15 3.34 -22.03
CA ASN A 105 7.97 2.45 -22.87
C ASN A 105 9.42 2.93 -22.85
N GLY A 106 10.26 2.24 -22.07
CA GLY A 106 11.70 2.43 -22.03
C GLY A 106 12.36 1.10 -22.36
N PHE A 107 12.96 1.02 -23.55
CA PHE A 107 14.00 0.04 -23.86
C PHE A 107 15.01 0.01 -22.69
N GLY A 108 15.02 -1.07 -21.92
CA GLY A 108 15.84 -1.18 -20.73
C GLY A 108 16.04 -2.63 -20.34
N TYR A 109 17.30 -3.05 -20.44
CA TYR A 109 17.88 -4.32 -20.02
C TYR A 109 17.28 -4.94 -18.74
N PRO A 110 17.34 -6.28 -18.57
CA PRO A 110 16.74 -7.05 -17.47
C PRO A 110 17.48 -6.89 -16.11
N TYR A 111 17.98 -5.70 -15.81
CA TYR A 111 18.70 -5.43 -14.57
C TYR A 111 18.10 -4.22 -13.84
N GLY A 112 17.38 -4.51 -12.76
CA GLY A 112 17.05 -3.53 -11.72
C GLY A 112 15.56 -3.30 -11.53
N GLY A 113 15.01 -3.79 -10.42
CA GLY A 113 13.70 -3.33 -9.97
C GLY A 113 12.95 -4.37 -9.14
N TYR A 114 13.23 -4.37 -7.84
CA TYR A 114 12.35 -4.94 -6.83
C TYR A 114 10.89 -4.53 -7.09
N GLY A 115 10.05 -5.47 -7.53
CA GLY A 115 8.61 -5.21 -7.58
C GLY A 115 7.83 -6.09 -8.55
N GLY A 116 7.23 -7.15 -8.02
CA GLY A 116 5.93 -7.64 -8.48
C GLY A 116 5.96 -8.69 -9.59
N PHE A 117 5.45 -9.86 -9.24
CA PHE A 117 5.12 -10.95 -10.13
C PHE A 117 4.15 -10.51 -11.24
N GLY A 118 4.68 -10.24 -12.43
CA GLY A 118 3.95 -10.18 -13.69
C GLY A 118 3.96 -11.56 -14.35
N ARG A 119 2.85 -12.28 -14.17
CA ARG A 119 2.52 -13.57 -14.78
C ARG A 119 2.45 -13.39 -16.30
N TYR A 120 3.11 -14.29 -17.06
CA TYR A 120 2.94 -14.60 -18.49
C TYR A 120 2.02 -13.66 -19.30
N GLY A 121 2.61 -12.86 -20.19
CA GLY A 121 1.88 -12.07 -21.18
C GLY A 121 2.78 -11.75 -22.38
N TYR A 122 2.72 -12.62 -23.39
CA TYR A 122 3.18 -12.35 -24.74
C TYR A 122 2.44 -11.11 -25.29
N GLY A 123 3.17 -10.12 -25.81
CA GLY A 123 2.64 -9.09 -26.71
C GLY A 123 1.93 -7.91 -26.04
N GLY A 124 2.47 -6.71 -26.26
CA GLY A 124 1.78 -5.47 -25.94
C GLY A 124 2.71 -4.26 -25.93
N PHE A 125 3.12 -3.78 -27.10
CA PHE A 125 3.65 -2.43 -27.27
C PHE A 125 2.51 -1.42 -27.05
N GLY A 126 2.29 -1.06 -25.79
CA GLY A 126 1.33 -0.04 -25.39
C GLY A 126 1.73 0.51 -24.02
N PRO A 127 1.39 1.76 -23.70
CA PRO A 127 1.75 2.33 -22.41
C PRO A 127 1.12 1.50 -21.29
N ALA A 128 1.96 0.80 -20.54
CA ALA A 128 1.52 -0.03 -19.44
C ALA A 128 1.28 0.86 -18.21
N TYR A 129 0.03 0.96 -17.76
CA TYR A 129 -0.25 1.60 -16.48
C TYR A 129 0.00 0.59 -15.36
N ARG A 130 0.84 0.97 -14.39
CA ARG A 130 1.08 0.17 -13.20
C ARG A 130 0.43 0.83 -12.00
N THR A 131 -0.55 0.16 -11.41
CA THR A 131 -1.10 0.54 -10.12
C THR A 131 -0.18 0.06 -9.00
N VAL A 132 0.37 0.99 -8.21
CA VAL A 132 1.25 0.70 -7.07
C VAL A 132 0.54 1.08 -5.78
N LYS A 133 0.34 0.10 -4.90
CA LYS A 133 -0.10 0.33 -3.51
C LYS A 133 1.14 0.55 -2.64
N THR A 134 1.23 1.71 -2.02
CA THR A 134 2.28 2.04 -1.04
C THR A 134 1.68 2.05 0.36
N GLU A 135 2.34 1.38 1.30
CA GLU A 135 1.84 1.20 2.67
C GLU A 135 2.68 2.02 3.67
N TYR A 136 1.98 2.57 4.65
CA TYR A 136 2.51 3.43 5.71
C TYR A 136 1.95 3.00 7.06
N PHE A 137 2.54 3.49 8.14
CA PHE A 137 1.99 3.34 9.48
C PHE A 137 2.17 4.61 10.31
N SER A 138 1.40 4.73 11.39
CA SER A 138 1.60 5.71 12.45
C SER A 138 1.55 5.00 13.78
N LYS A 139 2.46 5.36 14.70
CA LYS A 139 2.48 4.88 16.09
C LYS A 139 1.79 5.91 16.99
N ASP A 140 0.80 5.47 17.77
CA ASP A 140 0.10 6.23 18.79
C ASP A 140 -0.41 7.60 18.28
N ASN A 141 -0.93 7.61 17.04
CA ASN A 141 -1.37 8.81 16.29
C ASN A 141 -0.26 9.86 16.01
N GLY A 142 1.00 9.45 16.10
CA GLY A 142 2.16 10.25 15.73
C GLY A 142 2.36 10.40 14.21
N PRO A 143 3.55 10.86 13.79
CA PRO A 143 3.89 11.04 12.39
C PRO A 143 3.70 9.75 11.57
N VAL A 144 3.31 9.91 10.30
CA VAL A 144 3.22 8.78 9.37
C VAL A 144 4.61 8.42 8.84
N GLU A 145 4.93 7.13 8.89
CA GLU A 145 6.20 6.58 8.43
C GLU A 145 6.00 5.50 7.37
N ASN A 146 7.03 5.27 6.54
CA ASN A 146 7.01 4.18 5.55
C ASN A 146 6.92 2.82 6.26
N LEU A 147 6.03 1.94 5.78
CA LEU A 147 5.91 0.57 6.31
C LEU A 147 7.11 -0.28 5.89
N THR A 148 8.18 -0.20 6.66
CA THR A 148 9.39 -1.00 6.48
C THR A 148 9.72 -1.75 7.77
N ILE A 149 10.35 -2.92 7.66
CA ILE A 149 10.77 -3.70 8.85
C ILE A 149 11.73 -2.89 9.73
N ARG A 150 12.52 -1.97 9.15
CA ARG A 150 13.40 -1.09 9.91
C ARG A 150 12.60 -0.14 10.78
N ASN A 151 11.70 0.64 10.18
CA ASN A 151 10.89 1.63 10.90
C ASN A 151 9.95 0.97 11.91
N LEU A 152 9.28 -0.13 11.53
CA LEU A 152 8.43 -0.90 12.44
C LEU A 152 9.20 -1.41 13.65
N ALA A 153 10.43 -1.90 13.47
CA ALA A 153 11.22 -2.42 14.59
C ALA A 153 11.69 -1.33 15.55
N ILE A 154 11.92 -0.11 15.05
CA ILE A 154 12.21 1.05 15.89
C ILE A 154 10.94 1.44 16.65
N ALA A 155 9.82 1.56 15.94
CA ALA A 155 8.54 1.94 16.50
C ALA A 155 7.99 0.91 17.52
N THR A 156 8.34 -0.37 17.38
CA THR A 156 7.88 -1.44 18.30
C THR A 156 9.01 -1.98 19.18
N SER A 157 10.09 -1.23 19.35
CA SER A 157 11.25 -1.63 20.15
C SER A 157 10.92 -1.81 21.64
N ASP A 158 9.85 -1.19 22.10
CA ASP A 158 9.26 -1.30 23.44
C ASP A 158 8.46 -2.60 23.65
N ASN A 159 8.25 -3.42 22.62
CA ASN A 159 7.58 -4.72 22.72
C ASN A 159 8.50 -5.87 22.27
N ALA A 160 8.97 -6.66 23.24
CA ALA A 160 9.88 -7.78 22.99
C ALA A 160 9.29 -8.85 22.04
N GLY A 161 7.98 -9.09 22.10
CA GLY A 161 7.33 -10.07 21.23
C GLY A 161 7.26 -9.60 19.78
N SER A 162 6.88 -8.34 19.55
CA SER A 162 6.85 -7.73 18.22
C SER A 162 8.25 -7.62 17.61
N SER A 163 9.26 -7.26 18.42
CA SER A 163 10.64 -7.16 17.95
C SER A 163 11.22 -8.52 17.54
N ALA A 164 10.91 -9.60 18.27
CA ALA A 164 11.29 -10.96 17.89
C ALA A 164 10.67 -11.40 16.55
N LEU A 165 9.38 -11.11 16.33
CA LEU A 165 8.70 -11.39 15.07
C LEU A 165 9.27 -10.58 13.90
N LEU A 166 9.65 -9.32 14.13
CA LEU A 166 10.28 -8.49 13.11
C LEU A 166 11.72 -8.92 12.82
N ALA A 167 12.47 -9.41 13.81
CA ALA A 167 13.78 -10.01 13.60
C ALA A 167 13.68 -11.26 12.69
N LYS A 168 12.66 -12.10 12.91
CA LYS A 168 12.33 -13.23 12.03
C LYS A 168 11.93 -12.78 10.62
N ALA A 169 11.17 -11.69 10.50
CA ALA A 169 10.87 -11.12 9.18
C ALA A 169 12.14 -10.65 8.44
N ARG A 170 13.11 -10.06 9.15
CA ARG A 170 14.41 -9.69 8.56
C ARG A 170 15.22 -10.89 8.10
N SER A 171 15.22 -12.00 8.85
CA SER A 171 15.95 -13.20 8.42
C SER A 171 15.33 -13.78 7.14
N PHE A 172 14.01 -13.83 7.03
CA PHE A 172 13.33 -14.21 5.78
C PHE A 172 13.68 -13.28 4.62
N GLN A 173 13.75 -11.96 4.85
CA GLN A 173 14.18 -11.03 3.80
C GLN A 173 15.60 -11.34 3.31
N ARG A 174 16.54 -11.64 4.22
CA ARG A 174 17.92 -12.00 3.86
C ARG A 174 17.94 -13.31 3.06
N ILE A 175 17.21 -14.33 3.50
CA ILE A 175 17.10 -15.60 2.78
C ILE A 175 16.57 -15.38 1.37
N SER A 176 15.47 -14.62 1.22
CA SER A 176 14.90 -14.32 -0.10
C SER A 176 15.91 -13.60 -1.01
N THR A 177 16.64 -12.61 -0.49
CA THR A 177 17.67 -11.90 -1.26
C THR A 177 18.80 -12.84 -1.69
N LEU A 178 19.29 -13.68 -0.78
CA LEU A 178 20.33 -14.67 -1.11
C LEU A 178 19.83 -15.68 -2.15
N SER A 179 18.58 -16.14 -2.04
CA SER A 179 17.97 -17.04 -3.03
C SER A 179 17.86 -16.38 -4.41
N TYR A 180 17.50 -15.10 -4.48
CA TYR A 180 17.49 -14.37 -5.76
C TYR A 180 18.87 -14.24 -6.37
N VAL A 181 19.89 -13.92 -5.56
CA VAL A 181 21.29 -13.82 -6.03
C VAL A 181 21.79 -15.18 -6.52
N ALA A 182 21.53 -16.24 -5.77
CA ALA A 182 21.90 -17.60 -6.15
C ALA A 182 21.17 -18.05 -7.43
N ALA A 183 19.86 -17.86 -7.52
CA ALA A 183 19.07 -18.22 -8.70
C ALA A 183 19.51 -17.43 -9.94
N GLY A 184 19.74 -16.11 -9.80
CA GLY A 184 20.26 -15.28 -10.88
C GLY A 184 21.65 -15.74 -11.33
N GLY A 185 22.54 -16.06 -10.39
CA GLY A 185 23.87 -16.61 -10.68
C GLY A 185 23.82 -17.93 -11.45
N VAL A 186 22.98 -18.87 -11.00
CA VAL A 186 22.81 -20.19 -11.65
C VAL A 186 22.22 -20.05 -13.06
N ILE A 187 21.21 -19.19 -13.24
CA ILE A 187 20.60 -18.95 -14.56
C ILE A 187 21.63 -18.33 -15.51
N LEU A 188 22.36 -17.30 -15.07
CA LEU A 188 23.39 -16.67 -15.90
C LEU A 188 24.49 -17.66 -16.27
N ALA A 189 24.99 -18.47 -15.32
CA ALA A 189 25.97 -19.51 -15.59
C ALA A 189 25.43 -20.55 -16.60
N GLY A 190 24.18 -21.00 -16.44
CA GLY A 190 23.51 -21.90 -17.37
C GLY A 190 23.40 -21.33 -18.78
N LEU A 191 23.05 -20.04 -18.91
CA LEU A 191 23.00 -19.35 -20.20
C LEU A 191 24.39 -19.22 -20.83
N PHE A 192 25.43 -18.88 -20.07
CA PHE A 192 26.81 -18.83 -20.59
C PHE A 192 27.29 -20.20 -21.09
N THR A 193 26.96 -21.28 -20.39
CA THR A 193 27.29 -22.64 -20.86
C THR A 193 26.50 -23.06 -22.10
N THR A 194 25.26 -22.56 -22.26
CA THR A 194 24.40 -22.88 -23.40
C THR A 194 24.81 -22.10 -24.66
N LEU A 195 25.36 -20.89 -24.50
CA LEU A 195 25.84 -20.03 -25.59
C LEU A 195 27.28 -20.36 -26.05
N ASN A 196 27.99 -21.26 -25.36
CA ASN A 196 29.33 -21.71 -25.75
C ASN A 196 29.24 -23.11 -26.41
N PRO A 197 29.14 -23.19 -27.75
CA PRO A 197 28.81 -24.43 -28.44
C PRO A 197 29.97 -25.41 -28.41
N SER A 198 29.95 -26.33 -27.46
CA SER A 198 30.82 -27.50 -27.46
C SER A 198 30.14 -28.62 -28.26
N SER A 199 30.31 -28.60 -29.58
CA SER A 199 30.23 -29.71 -30.56
C SER A 199 29.06 -30.73 -30.54
N ALA A 200 28.00 -30.59 -29.73
CA ALA A 200 26.96 -31.62 -29.61
C ALA A 200 25.53 -31.05 -29.44
N GLY A 201 24.97 -30.48 -30.51
CA GLY A 201 23.53 -30.19 -30.68
C GLY A 201 22.88 -29.20 -29.70
N PRO A 202 21.65 -28.72 -29.97
CA PRO A 202 20.93 -27.84 -29.06
C PRO A 202 20.37 -28.66 -27.89
N THR A 203 21.18 -28.89 -26.86
CA THR A 203 20.75 -29.53 -25.62
C THR A 203 20.46 -28.44 -24.58
N ILE A 204 19.21 -28.34 -24.13
CA ILE A 204 18.85 -27.45 -23.01
C ILE A 204 19.62 -27.95 -21.79
N SER A 205 20.49 -27.11 -21.22
CA SER A 205 21.31 -27.47 -20.07
C SER A 205 20.44 -28.00 -18.91
N PRO A 206 20.75 -29.16 -18.30
CA PRO A 206 20.05 -29.70 -17.14
C PRO A 206 19.96 -28.72 -15.96
N LEU A 207 20.85 -27.71 -15.92
CA LEU A 207 20.83 -26.62 -14.95
C LEU A 207 19.58 -25.73 -15.05
N VAL A 208 18.97 -25.64 -16.24
CA VAL A 208 17.72 -24.90 -16.46
C VAL A 208 16.56 -25.61 -15.72
N TYR A 209 16.52 -26.94 -15.73
CA TYR A 209 15.53 -27.71 -15.00
C TYR A 209 15.79 -27.70 -13.48
N ALA A 210 17.05 -27.71 -13.06
CA ALA A 210 17.44 -27.55 -11.66
C ALA A 210 17.12 -26.14 -11.10
N GLY A 211 16.91 -25.14 -11.95
CA GLY A 211 16.56 -23.77 -11.57
C GLY A 211 15.10 -23.59 -11.15
N LEU A 212 14.17 -24.44 -11.61
CA LEU A 212 12.74 -24.31 -11.34
C LEU A 212 12.38 -24.35 -9.83
N PRO A 213 12.94 -25.26 -9.00
CA PRO A 213 12.71 -25.25 -7.56
C PRO A 213 13.24 -23.99 -6.85
N LEU A 214 14.34 -23.41 -7.34
CA LEU A 214 14.95 -22.22 -6.75
C LEU A 214 14.09 -20.96 -6.92
N LEU A 215 13.26 -20.91 -7.97
CA LEU A 215 12.32 -19.80 -8.20
C LEU A 215 11.12 -19.83 -7.24
N ILE A 216 10.82 -20.98 -6.63
CA ILE A 216 9.70 -21.13 -5.68
C ILE A 216 10.08 -20.59 -4.30
N VAL A 217 11.36 -20.68 -3.91
CA VAL A 217 11.83 -20.30 -2.57
C VAL A 217 11.48 -18.84 -2.22
N PRO A 218 11.75 -17.82 -3.08
CA PRO A 218 11.38 -16.45 -2.78
C PRO A 218 9.88 -16.23 -2.55
N LEU A 219 9.02 -16.92 -3.31
CA LEU A 219 7.56 -16.82 -3.15
C LEU A 219 7.09 -17.24 -1.76
N VAL A 220 7.56 -18.40 -1.30
CA VAL A 220 7.17 -18.94 0.00
C VAL A 220 7.77 -18.12 1.15
N VAL A 221 9.04 -17.72 1.02
CA VAL A 221 9.74 -16.94 2.05
C VAL A 221 9.14 -15.54 2.19
N GLN A 222 8.77 -14.90 1.09
CA GLN A 222 8.10 -13.59 1.10
C GLN A 222 6.74 -13.66 1.81
N SER A 223 5.96 -14.73 1.61
CA SER A 223 4.71 -14.94 2.35
C SER A 223 4.95 -15.04 3.87
N LYS A 224 5.96 -15.82 4.29
CA LYS A 224 6.33 -15.93 5.71
C LYS A 224 6.80 -14.61 6.32
N GLN A 225 7.55 -13.82 5.56
CA GLN A 225 7.97 -12.47 5.95
C GLN A 225 6.74 -11.58 6.21
N GLN A 226 5.80 -11.52 5.27
CA GLN A 226 4.58 -10.71 5.40
C GLN A 226 3.72 -11.15 6.58
N ASN A 227 3.59 -12.46 6.80
CA ASN A 227 2.87 -13.00 7.95
C ASN A 227 3.52 -12.61 9.28
N SER A 228 4.86 -12.64 9.36
CA SER A 228 5.60 -12.24 10.57
C SER A 228 5.41 -10.75 10.87
N ILE A 229 5.41 -9.88 9.85
CA ILE A 229 5.12 -8.45 10.00
C ILE A 229 3.70 -8.23 10.51
N ARG A 230 2.71 -8.89 9.90
CA ARG A 230 1.29 -8.78 10.32
C ARG A 230 1.09 -9.25 11.75
N GLN A 231 1.73 -10.35 12.14
CA GLN A 231 1.68 -10.86 13.51
C GLN A 231 2.34 -9.89 14.49
N ALA A 232 3.49 -9.29 14.14
CA ALA A 232 4.15 -8.31 14.99
C ALA A 232 3.27 -7.09 15.27
N ILE A 233 2.61 -6.57 14.23
CA ILE A 233 1.68 -5.43 14.34
C ILE A 233 0.45 -5.83 15.16
N ALA A 234 -0.13 -7.00 14.87
CA ALA A 234 -1.29 -7.50 15.61
C ALA A 234 -0.97 -7.72 17.10
N LEU A 235 0.20 -8.28 17.42
CA LEU A 235 0.67 -8.48 18.78
C LEU A 235 0.86 -7.14 19.51
N TYR A 236 1.48 -6.17 18.85
CA TYR A 236 1.68 -4.83 19.41
C TYR A 236 0.34 -4.15 19.73
N ASN A 237 -0.62 -4.25 18.80
CA ASN A 237 -1.94 -3.65 18.96
C ASN A 237 -2.82 -4.37 20.00
N ARG A 238 -2.47 -5.60 20.40
CA ARG A 238 -3.19 -6.39 21.41
C ARG A 238 -2.70 -6.16 22.84
N GLY A 239 -1.47 -5.68 23.03
CA GLY A 239 -0.84 -5.48 24.35
C GLY A 239 -1.38 -4.26 25.11
N LEU A 240 -2.69 -4.21 25.30
CA LEU A 240 -3.38 -3.42 26.33
C LEU A 240 -3.34 -4.17 27.66
#